data_AF-A0AAD1TLR6-F1
#
_entry.id   AF-A0AAD1TLR6-F1
#
_cell.length_a   1.000
_cell.length_b   1.000
_cell.length_c   1.000
_cell.angle_alpha   90.00
_cell.angle_beta   90.00
_cell.angle_gamma   90.00
#
_symmetry.space_group_name_H-M   'P 1'
#
loop_
_entity.id
_entity.type
_entity.pdbx_description
1 polymer ?
#
loop_
_entity_poly.entity_id
_entity_poly.type
_entity_poly.pdbx_seq_one_letter_code
_entity_poly.pdbx_strand_id
1 'polypeptide(L)'
;MNKLPTSTTGNTIICGDLNHVLSSHADTSLPNTSPRHSAMRTQSKALHHLLTEHNLYDTWRMLHPMEKGFTYFSQVHKSFSRIDYALV
;
A
#
# COMPACT_ATOMS: atom_id res chain seq x y z
N MET A 1 -9.47 -0.10 -20.37
CA MET A 1 -8.57 0.15 -19.23
C MET A 1 -8.17 1.62 -19.31
N ASN A 2 -8.65 2.46 -18.39
CA ASN A 2 -8.36 3.89 -18.43
C ASN A 2 -6.91 4.09 -18.02
N LYS A 3 -6.05 4.54 -18.94
CA LYS A 3 -4.69 4.92 -18.61
C LYS A 3 -4.72 6.25 -17.86
N LEU A 4 -3.95 6.35 -16.79
CA LEU A 4 -3.66 7.65 -16.20
C LEU A 4 -3.02 8.54 -17.28
N PRO A 5 -3.32 9.85 -17.31
CA PRO A 5 -2.71 10.76 -18.26
C PRO A 5 -1.18 10.63 -18.20
N THR A 6 -0.55 10.35 -19.34
CA THR A 6 0.89 10.06 -19.45
C THR A 6 1.77 11.31 -19.37
N SER A 7 1.17 12.48 -19.13
CA SER A 7 1.81 13.79 -19.09
C SER A 7 1.05 14.65 -18.09
N THR A 8 1.35 14.45 -16.81
CA THR A 8 0.83 15.33 -15.76
C THR A 8 1.95 16.32 -15.44
N THR A 9 1.93 17.49 -16.08
CA THR A 9 2.80 18.63 -15.76
C THR A 9 2.42 19.32 -14.43
N GLY A 10 1.79 18.58 -13.51
CA GLY A 10 1.26 19.08 -12.24
C GLY A 10 1.40 18.09 -11.10
N ASN A 11 1.30 18.60 -9.87
CA ASN A 11 1.39 17.79 -8.66
C ASN A 11 0.19 16.83 -8.60
N THR A 12 0.47 15.53 -8.44
CA THR A 12 -0.55 14.48 -8.35
C THR A 12 -0.68 14.02 -6.93
N ILE A 13 -1.92 13.82 -6.46
CA ILE A 13 -2.19 13.15 -5.19
C ILE A 13 -3.16 12.01 -5.46
N ILE A 14 -2.83 10.80 -5.01
CA ILE A 14 -3.73 9.65 -5.01
C ILE A 14 -4.06 9.30 -3.57
N CYS A 15 -5.33 9.41 -3.19
CA CYS A 15 -5.79 9.09 -1.84
C CYS A 15 -6.95 8.09 -1.86
N GLY A 16 -6.96 7.17 -0.89
CA GLY A 16 -8.09 6.29 -0.63
C GLY A 16 -7.69 4.89 -0.17
N ASP A 17 -8.70 4.04 -0.05
CA ASP A 17 -8.56 2.60 0.22
C ASP A 17 -8.14 1.87 -1.05
N LEU A 18 -6.89 1.43 -1.11
CA LEU A 18 -6.35 0.67 -2.23
C LEU A 18 -6.49 -0.85 -2.03
N ASN A 19 -7.05 -1.30 -0.90
CA ASN A 19 -7.25 -2.70 -0.52
C ASN A 19 -6.01 -3.60 -0.63
N HIS A 20 -4.82 -3.01 -0.64
CA HIS A 20 -3.55 -3.70 -0.79
C HIS A 20 -2.50 -3.15 0.17
N VAL A 21 -1.68 -4.04 0.73
CA VAL A 21 -0.52 -3.63 1.54
C VAL A 21 0.67 -3.31 0.63
N LEU A 22 1.46 -2.28 0.96
CA LEU A 22 2.73 -2.00 0.27
C LEU A 22 3.85 -2.90 0.75
N SER A 23 4.00 -3.05 2.07
CA SER A 23 5.02 -3.87 2.70
C SER A 23 4.40 -4.92 3.62
N SER A 24 4.57 -6.20 3.29
CA SER A 24 4.09 -7.27 4.17
C SER A 24 4.87 -7.38 5.49
N HIS A 25 5.97 -6.65 5.67
CA HIS A 25 6.69 -6.56 6.95
C HIS A 25 6.15 -5.48 7.89
N ALA A 26 5.68 -4.36 7.35
CA ALA A 26 5.32 -3.17 8.13
C ALA A 26 3.83 -2.80 8.07
N ASP A 27 3.11 -3.27 7.04
CA ASP A 27 1.72 -2.89 6.75
C ASP A 27 0.71 -3.99 7.06
N THR A 28 1.13 -5.06 7.73
CA THR A 28 0.23 -6.09 8.25
C THR A 28 0.69 -6.64 9.59
N SER A 29 -0.26 -7.08 10.40
CA SER A 29 -0.01 -7.84 11.63
C SER A 29 0.09 -9.36 11.40
N LEU A 30 -0.10 -9.84 10.16
CA LEU A 30 -0.03 -11.28 9.86
C LEU A 30 1.41 -11.80 10.02
N PRO A 31 1.60 -13.01 10.58
CA PRO A 31 2.92 -13.64 10.63
C PRO A 31 3.46 -13.91 9.23
N ASN A 32 4.79 -13.83 9.06
CA ASN A 32 5.46 -14.16 7.80
C ASN A 32 5.24 -15.61 7.33
N THR A 33 4.88 -16.52 8.26
CA THR A 33 4.54 -17.92 7.98
C THR A 33 3.11 -18.11 7.46
N SER A 34 2.28 -17.06 7.50
CA SER A 34 0.89 -17.14 7.04
C SER A 34 0.82 -17.30 5.52
N PRO A 35 0.01 -18.24 4.99
CA PRO A 35 -0.23 -18.33 3.55
C PRO A 35 -0.74 -17.02 2.94
N ARG A 36 -1.54 -16.26 3.71
CA ARG A 36 -2.04 -14.94 3.27
C ARG A 36 -0.93 -13.91 3.13
N HIS A 37 0.11 -14.00 3.95
CA HIS A 37 1.27 -13.10 3.86
C HIS A 37 2.00 -13.26 2.51
N SER A 38 2.17 -14.50 2.07
CA SER A 38 2.76 -14.80 0.76
C SER A 38 1.89 -14.31 -0.40
N ALA A 39 0.56 -14.43 -0.30
CA ALA A 39 -0.37 -13.89 -1.29
C ALA A 39 -0.29 -12.35 -1.35
N MET A 40 -0.27 -11.67 -0.20
CA MET A 40 -0.16 -10.22 -0.10
C MET A 40 1.12 -9.68 -0.75
N ARG A 41 2.26 -10.37 -0.57
CA ARG A 41 3.53 -10.01 -1.23
C ARG A 41 3.45 -10.07 -2.76
N THR A 42 2.58 -10.93 -3.30
CA THR A 42 2.39 -11.04 -4.76
C THR A 42 1.45 -9.95 -5.25
N GLN A 43 0.41 -9.65 -4.49
CA GLN A 43 -0.59 -8.62 -4.81
C GLN A 43 -0.02 -7.19 -4.71
N SER A 44 0.95 -6.95 -3.84
CA SER A 44 1.60 -5.65 -3.67
C SER A 44 2.40 -5.20 -4.89
N LYS A 45 2.75 -6.11 -5.82
CA LYS A 45 3.52 -5.79 -7.03
C LYS A 45 2.87 -4.71 -7.90
N ALA A 46 1.55 -4.74 -8.06
CA ALA A 46 0.84 -3.75 -8.87
C ALA A 46 0.93 -2.35 -8.25
N LEU A 47 0.83 -2.26 -6.92
CA LEU A 47 0.94 -0.99 -6.20
C LEU A 47 2.38 -0.46 -6.20
N HIS A 48 3.38 -1.35 -6.06
CA HIS A 48 4.78 -0.98 -6.28
C HIS A 48 5.02 -0.44 -7.69
N HIS A 49 4.45 -1.10 -8.70
CA HIS A 49 4.57 -0.66 -10.10
C HIS A 49 3.97 0.74 -10.29
N LEU A 50 2.77 0.99 -9.75
CA LEU A 50 2.13 2.31 -9.76
C LEU A 50 3.05 3.39 -9.17
N LEU A 51 3.63 3.13 -8.00
CA LEU A 51 4.56 4.07 -7.35
C LEU A 51 5.78 4.35 -8.24
N THR A 52 6.41 3.29 -8.77
CA THR A 52 7.64 3.42 -9.55
C THR A 52 7.43 4.06 -10.92
N GLU A 53 6.36 3.70 -11.64
CA GLU A 53 6.09 4.23 -12.98
C GLU A 53 5.70 5.70 -12.98
N HIS A 54 5.03 6.14 -11.91
CA HIS A 54 4.53 7.50 -11.79
C HIS A 54 5.35 8.37 -10.82
N ASN A 55 6.49 7.86 -10.32
CA ASN A 55 7.35 8.54 -9.34
C ASN A 55 6.57 9.07 -8.13
N LEU A 56 5.68 8.23 -7.60
CA LEU A 56 4.86 8.52 -6.44
C LEU A 56 5.49 7.95 -5.17
N TYR A 57 5.22 8.59 -4.05
CA TYR A 57 5.72 8.25 -2.73
C TYR A 57 4.59 8.09 -1.73
N ASP A 58 4.73 7.09 -0.86
CA ASP A 58 3.85 6.90 0.29
C ASP A 58 4.21 7.89 1.41
N THR A 59 3.41 8.95 1.53
CA THR A 59 3.64 10.03 2.49
C THR A 59 3.74 9.54 3.93
N TRP A 60 2.90 8.60 4.34
CA TRP A 60 2.91 8.05 5.69
C TRP A 60 4.23 7.33 5.96
N ARG A 61 4.69 6.50 5.02
CA ARG A 61 5.93 5.73 5.19
C ARG A 61 7.18 6.60 5.15
N MET A 62 7.16 7.73 4.44
CA MET A 62 8.24 8.72 4.48
C MET A 62 8.40 9.35 5.87
N LEU A 63 7.29 9.68 6.53
CA LEU A 63 7.29 10.32 7.85
C LEU A 63 7.50 9.32 8.99
N HIS A 64 7.01 8.09 8.81
CA HIS A 64 7.04 7.03 9.82
C HIS A 64 7.67 5.73 9.28
N PRO A 65 8.99 5.70 9.02
CA PRO A 65 9.63 4.58 8.33
C PRO A 65 9.44 3.23 9.03
N MET A 66 9.52 3.22 10.37
CA MET A 66 9.53 2.00 11.19
C MET A 66 8.22 1.74 11.93
N GLU A 67 7.30 2.71 11.95
CA GLU A 67 6.08 2.59 12.74
C GLU A 67 5.00 1.77 12.01
N LYS A 68 4.13 1.15 12.81
CA LYS A 68 2.94 0.44 12.33
C LYS A 68 1.75 1.40 12.40
N GLY A 69 1.28 1.85 11.24
CA GLY A 69 0.10 2.72 11.11
C GLY A 69 -1.05 1.99 10.43
N PHE A 70 -1.63 0.96 11.07
CA PHE A 70 -2.73 0.21 10.47
C PHE A 70 -4.00 1.07 10.36
N THR A 71 -4.75 0.89 9.27
CA THR A 71 -5.96 1.66 8.98
C THR A 71 -7.22 0.79 8.93
N TYR A 72 -7.04 -0.54 8.81
CA TYR A 72 -8.12 -1.52 8.75
C TYR A 72 -7.88 -2.70 9.69
N PHE A 73 -8.96 -3.20 10.29
CA PHE A 73 -8.98 -4.44 11.07
C PHE A 73 -9.97 -5.43 10.44
N SER A 74 -9.46 -6.62 10.09
CA SER A 74 -10.29 -7.74 9.65
C SER A 74 -10.75 -8.56 10.84
N GLN A 75 -12.04 -8.50 11.18
CA GLN A 75 -12.62 -9.29 12.27
C GLN A 75 -12.52 -10.81 12.00
N VAL A 76 -12.75 -11.23 10.76
CA VAL A 76 -12.73 -12.65 10.36
C VAL A 76 -11.33 -13.25 10.47
N HIS A 77 -10.28 -12.45 10.23
CA HIS A 77 -8.90 -12.91 10.24
C HIS A 77 -8.12 -12.46 11.47
N LYS A 78 -8.75 -11.69 12.37
CA LYS A 78 -8.13 -11.08 13.56
C LYS A 78 -6.79 -10.44 13.24
N SER A 79 -6.73 -9.69 12.14
CA SER A 79 -5.51 -9.11 11.62
C SER A 79 -5.71 -7.64 11.26
N PHE A 80 -4.65 -6.86 11.45
CA PHE A 80 -4.59 -5.47 11.05
C PHE A 80 -3.82 -5.31 9.74
N SER A 81 -4.22 -4.32 8.95
CA SER A 81 -3.53 -3.93 7.73
C SER A 81 -3.59 -2.42 7.52
N ARG A 82 -2.56 -1.88 6.88
CA ARG A 82 -2.59 -0.52 6.31
C ARG A 82 -2.93 -0.64 4.84
N ILE A 83 -4.11 -0.16 4.46
CA ILE A 83 -4.65 -0.24 3.09
C ILE A 83 -5.15 1.11 2.57
N ASP A 84 -5.22 2.12 3.43
CA ASP A 84 -5.52 3.50 3.08
C ASP A 84 -4.22 4.28 2.89
N TYR A 85 -4.10 5.00 1.77
CA TYR A 85 -2.88 5.71 1.40
C TYR A 85 -3.16 7.15 0.98
N ALA A 86 -2.15 7.99 1.15
CA ALA A 86 -1.98 9.25 0.44
C ALA A 86 -0.63 9.22 -0.27
N LEU A 87 -0.67 9.16 -1.60
CA LEU A 87 0.49 9.05 -2.48
C LEU A 87 0.71 10.38 -3.21
N VAL A 88 1.96 10.84 -3.27
CA VAL A 88 2.36 12.14 -3.87
C VAL A 88 3.52 11.99 -4.82
#